data_AF-A0A517MCX2-F1
#
_entry.id   AF-A0A517MCX2-F1
#
_cell.length_a   1.000
_cell.length_b   1.000
_cell.length_c   1.000
_cell.angle_alpha   90.00
_cell.angle_beta   90.00
_cell.angle_gamma   90.00
#
_symmetry.space_group_name_H-M   'P 1'
#
loop_
_entity.id
_entity.type
_entity.pdbx_description
1 polymer ?
#
loop_
_entity_poly.entity_id
_entity_poly.type
_entity_poly.pdbx_seq_one_letter_code
_entity_poly.pdbx_strand_id
1 'polypeptide(L)'
;MQGRSFSVFAKLSSWTLAFGLVLGSSNLLAQVAIDQDSKAEVPDLSVVEGVDQPALVVSLSGIGGIRDGLLYVSEAVGQPAVGGMFAGMANIYTAGIDPERPIGITVNVVDGEMVPVLMLPSDDIKMFLKNIEAQTGPAEALESDPDTLVITAGPSLLYIKQKGKWAFASSNRDAVKEPANDPAALLGNLPEIYDIAVRLNVQAISPEQRNAFIENLKRGFDQGMARRGGEEMDNAREMAERSLQQIQDQIAFTDTLLVGFAIQPERERLFFDIVSTAVEGSELAETYANTMSLPSKFASVISSDAAMYYHASTSISPQAVEQAEASIEQSLQAMQAQLDKDQRMGDIQKEELMLLVRRFVDLTVDTMKQGKLDIGMQLDLSGDQPSLKGGAVVADGAEIERMVKELAGKVANDPRAPKFTFNESKYKEVDLHSIVIEINDDKAQKTLGPKFVIKLGTSADALYYAAGNDPEATLKKLIDSSSEDADGAKRPLGQMYVSVLPFAKAVGKQVSNPVVDAVIDSANNSEQTDRVLILTNMIPRGQSNRIIVGEGVLRSVGAGIEAAKRQGAGRAEF
;
A
#
# COMPACT_ATOMS: atom_id res chain seq x y z
N MET A 1 48.86 -12.13 -1.67
CA MET A 1 48.35 -12.22 -0.29
C MET A 1 47.62 -10.92 0.05
N GLN A 2 46.41 -10.80 -0.48
CA GLN A 2 45.46 -9.70 -0.29
C GLN A 2 44.10 -10.36 -0.50
N GLY A 3 43.12 -10.07 0.36
CA GLY A 3 41.79 -10.66 0.31
C GLY A 3 41.47 -11.48 1.55
N ARG A 4 41.13 -10.78 2.65
CA ARG A 4 40.37 -11.27 3.81
C ARG A 4 40.29 -10.14 4.85
N SER A 5 39.44 -9.14 4.62
CA SER A 5 39.05 -8.17 5.69
C SER A 5 37.76 -7.39 5.41
N PHE A 6 36.86 -7.91 4.55
CA PHE A 6 35.59 -7.24 4.23
C PHE A 6 34.33 -7.96 4.74
N SER A 7 34.45 -8.90 5.69
CA SER A 7 33.33 -9.79 6.06
C SER A 7 32.76 -9.63 7.47
N VAL A 8 33.09 -8.56 8.22
CA VAL A 8 32.52 -8.35 9.57
C VAL A 8 31.66 -7.10 9.68
N PHE A 9 31.91 -6.05 8.88
CA PHE A 9 31.02 -4.87 8.80
C PHE A 9 29.92 -4.99 7.74
N ALA A 10 30.10 -5.86 6.74
CA ALA A 10 29.04 -6.26 5.80
C ALA A 10 28.10 -7.36 6.38
N LYS A 11 28.21 -7.66 7.69
CA LYS A 11 27.38 -8.65 8.39
C LYS A 11 26.54 -8.09 9.54
N LEU A 12 26.51 -6.77 9.71
CA LEU A 12 25.50 -6.06 10.52
C LEU A 12 24.29 -5.61 9.68
N SER A 13 24.19 -6.05 8.41
CA SER A 13 22.99 -5.94 7.57
C SER A 13 21.84 -6.88 7.99
N SER A 14 21.97 -7.56 9.14
CA SER A 14 20.92 -8.38 9.76
C SER A 14 19.85 -7.55 10.50
N TRP A 15 19.94 -6.23 10.53
CA TRP A 15 18.81 -5.35 10.90
C TRP A 15 17.68 -5.32 9.85
N THR A 16 17.84 -6.05 8.74
CA THR A 16 16.77 -6.31 7.77
C THR A 16 15.80 -7.42 8.23
N LEU A 17 16.11 -8.16 9.30
CA LEU A 17 15.28 -9.26 9.81
C LEU A 17 14.33 -8.89 10.97
N ALA A 18 14.40 -7.66 11.49
CA ALA A 18 13.36 -7.10 12.37
C ALA A 18 12.25 -6.36 11.60
N PHE A 19 12.46 -6.06 10.30
CA PHE A 19 11.44 -5.51 9.41
C PHE A 19 10.80 -6.57 8.49
N GLY A 20 11.41 -7.76 8.39
CA GLY A 20 11.01 -8.81 7.43
C GLY A 20 9.94 -9.80 7.92
N LEU A 21 9.44 -9.65 9.15
CA LEU A 21 8.49 -10.61 9.76
C LEU A 21 7.13 -10.01 10.15
N VAL A 22 6.84 -8.78 9.69
CA VAL A 22 5.49 -8.15 9.74
C VAL A 22 5.01 -7.77 8.33
N LEU A 23 5.43 -8.54 7.32
CA LEU A 23 4.91 -8.43 5.94
C LEU A 23 3.89 -9.54 5.60
N GLY A 24 3.51 -10.36 6.58
CA GLY A 24 2.27 -11.14 6.53
C GLY A 24 1.26 -10.46 7.44
N SER A 25 0.14 -9.98 6.89
CA SER A 25 -0.94 -9.24 7.57
C SER A 25 -0.60 -7.81 8.03
N SER A 26 -0.38 -6.91 7.08
CA SER A 26 -0.37 -5.47 7.31
C SER A 26 -1.71 -4.85 6.83
N ASN A 27 -2.78 -5.01 7.61
CA ASN A 27 -3.90 -4.07 7.58
C ASN A 27 -3.56 -2.96 8.57
N LEU A 28 -3.24 -1.80 8.04
CA LEU A 28 -2.60 -0.72 8.76
C LEU A 28 -2.87 0.51 7.89
N LEU A 29 -3.25 1.64 8.51
CA LEU A 29 -2.72 2.98 8.18
C LEU A 29 -3.53 4.20 7.57
N ALA A 30 -4.62 4.82 8.17
CA ALA A 30 -4.94 6.31 8.43
C ALA A 30 -5.55 7.51 7.56
N GLN A 31 -6.31 8.57 8.08
CA GLN A 31 -6.17 10.11 7.80
C GLN A 31 -6.05 11.28 8.88
N VAL A 32 -5.08 12.22 8.74
CA VAL A 32 -5.13 13.70 8.98
C VAL A 32 -3.74 14.26 9.42
N ALA A 33 -3.22 15.40 8.93
CA ALA A 33 -3.77 16.45 8.07
C ALA A 33 -2.87 16.71 6.85
N ILE A 34 -3.37 16.31 5.69
CA ILE A 34 -3.12 17.03 4.45
C ILE A 34 -4.31 17.99 4.33
N ASP A 35 -4.26 18.93 3.39
CA ASP A 35 -5.29 19.93 3.13
C ASP A 35 -6.70 19.42 3.45
N GLN A 36 -7.63 20.26 3.92
CA GLN A 36 -8.98 19.78 4.30
C GLN A 36 -9.69 18.95 3.18
N ASP A 37 -9.17 19.02 1.94
CA ASP A 37 -9.48 18.27 0.72
C ASP A 37 -8.76 16.90 0.52
N SER A 38 -8.04 16.42 1.53
CA SER A 38 -7.34 15.12 1.57
C SER A 38 -8.11 14.05 2.31
N LYS A 39 -9.26 14.40 2.91
CA LYS A 39 -10.17 13.39 3.43
C LYS A 39 -10.56 12.47 2.28
N ALA A 40 -10.61 11.18 2.56
CA ALA A 40 -11.06 10.24 1.55
C ALA A 40 -12.55 10.53 1.41
N GLU A 41 -12.93 11.17 0.32
CA GLU A 41 -14.26 10.96 -0.26
C GLU A 41 -14.30 9.47 -0.60
N VAL A 42 -14.65 8.67 0.40
CA VAL A 42 -14.95 7.26 0.23
C VAL A 42 -16.38 7.22 -0.31
N PRO A 43 -16.64 6.50 -1.41
CA PRO A 43 -17.98 6.37 -1.93
C PRO A 43 -18.93 5.85 -0.86
N ASP A 44 -20.22 6.18 -1.02
CA ASP A 44 -21.22 5.54 -0.20
C ASP A 44 -21.29 4.07 -0.65
N LEU A 45 -20.72 3.20 0.18
CA LEU A 45 -20.73 1.75 -0.01
C LEU A 45 -21.99 1.13 0.58
N SER A 46 -22.93 1.93 1.07
CA SER A 46 -24.21 1.41 1.49
C SER A 46 -24.91 0.73 0.32
N VAL A 47 -25.43 -0.45 0.63
CA VAL A 47 -26.27 -1.23 -0.26
C VAL A 47 -27.52 -0.38 -0.50
N VAL A 48 -27.74 0.07 -1.74
CA VAL A 48 -29.06 0.60 -2.12
C VAL A 48 -30.06 -0.52 -1.88
N GLU A 49 -30.86 -0.37 -0.83
CA GLU A 49 -31.90 -1.34 -0.46
C GLU A 49 -32.92 -1.46 -1.61
N GLY A 50 -33.28 -2.70 -1.98
CA GLY A 50 -34.40 -2.97 -2.89
C GLY A 50 -34.07 -3.11 -4.38
N VAL A 51 -32.79 -3.13 -4.77
CA VAL A 51 -32.35 -3.55 -6.12
C VAL A 51 -31.60 -4.87 -5.98
N ASP A 52 -31.90 -5.88 -6.82
CA ASP A 52 -31.07 -7.09 -6.94
C ASP A 52 -29.65 -6.64 -7.33
N GLN A 53 -28.74 -6.63 -6.35
CA GLN A 53 -27.45 -6.02 -6.56
C GLN A 53 -26.57 -6.93 -7.44
N PRO A 54 -25.92 -6.36 -8.47
CA PRO A 54 -24.98 -7.12 -9.28
C PRO A 54 -23.84 -7.66 -8.40
N ALA A 55 -23.34 -8.85 -8.70
CA ALA A 55 -22.17 -9.42 -8.05
C ALA A 55 -20.89 -8.63 -8.36
N LEU A 56 -20.80 -8.03 -9.55
CA LEU A 56 -19.69 -7.16 -9.94
C LEU A 56 -20.23 -5.90 -10.61
N VAL A 57 -19.64 -4.75 -10.31
CA VAL A 57 -19.80 -3.49 -11.02
C VAL A 57 -18.43 -2.99 -11.45
N VAL A 58 -18.25 -2.72 -12.73
CA VAL A 58 -17.14 -1.94 -13.26
C VAL A 58 -17.70 -0.61 -13.73
N SER A 59 -17.11 0.49 -13.28
CA SER A 59 -17.51 1.84 -13.62
C SER A 59 -16.34 2.57 -14.26
N LEU A 60 -16.63 3.32 -15.32
CA LEU A 60 -15.73 4.29 -15.94
C LEU A 60 -16.41 5.66 -15.90
N SER A 61 -15.73 6.71 -15.45
CA SER A 61 -16.31 8.07 -15.33
C SER A 61 -16.88 8.61 -16.64
N GLY A 62 -16.22 8.26 -17.75
CA GLY A 62 -16.59 8.60 -19.11
C GLY A 62 -15.36 8.58 -20.01
N ILE A 63 -15.56 8.55 -21.33
CA ILE A 63 -14.44 8.52 -22.28
C ILE A 63 -13.69 9.86 -22.28
N GLY A 64 -14.42 10.98 -22.09
CA GLY A 64 -13.84 12.31 -21.98
C GLY A 64 -12.88 12.41 -20.81
N GLY A 65 -13.35 12.07 -19.60
CA GLY A 65 -12.53 12.08 -18.38
C GLY A 65 -11.28 11.20 -18.50
N ILE A 66 -11.41 9.95 -18.97
CA ILE A 66 -10.27 9.04 -19.17
C ILE A 66 -9.26 9.61 -20.18
N ARG A 67 -9.74 10.18 -21.28
CA ARG A 67 -8.89 10.80 -22.31
C ARG A 67 -8.12 11.97 -21.70
N ASP A 68 -8.80 12.86 -21.00
CA ASP A 68 -8.21 14.08 -20.45
C ASP A 68 -7.23 13.75 -19.32
N GLY A 69 -7.56 12.75 -18.48
CA GLY A 69 -6.66 12.20 -17.48
C GLY A 69 -5.40 11.56 -18.10
N LEU A 70 -5.54 10.78 -19.19
CA LEU A 70 -4.37 10.21 -19.87
C LEU A 70 -3.50 11.30 -20.51
N LEU A 71 -4.11 12.33 -21.10
CA LEU A 71 -3.37 13.48 -21.64
C LEU A 71 -2.55 14.13 -20.52
N TYR A 72 -3.19 14.43 -19.39
CA TYR A 72 -2.53 14.97 -18.20
C TYR A 72 -1.36 14.09 -17.71
N VAL A 73 -1.57 12.79 -17.52
CA VAL A 73 -0.50 11.88 -17.08
C VAL A 73 0.63 11.83 -18.10
N SER A 74 0.30 11.76 -19.39
CA SER A 74 1.28 11.73 -20.47
C SER A 74 2.11 13.02 -20.54
N GLU A 75 1.49 14.17 -20.29
CA GLU A 75 2.18 15.46 -20.20
C GLU A 75 3.09 15.50 -18.97
N ALA A 76 2.59 15.07 -17.81
CA ALA A 76 3.37 15.01 -16.58
C ALA A 76 4.63 14.15 -16.75
N VAL A 77 4.55 12.98 -17.39
CA VAL A 77 5.73 12.14 -17.65
C VAL A 77 6.58 12.56 -18.88
N GLY A 78 6.28 13.71 -19.50
CA GLY A 78 7.03 14.25 -20.63
C GLY A 78 6.81 13.51 -21.96
N GLN A 79 5.69 12.83 -22.12
CA GLN A 79 5.27 12.12 -23.34
C GLN A 79 3.93 12.62 -23.92
N PRO A 80 3.70 13.94 -24.08
CA PRO A 80 2.40 14.47 -24.55
C PRO A 80 2.02 13.98 -25.96
N ALA A 81 3.01 13.67 -26.80
CA ALA A 81 2.77 13.10 -28.13
C ALA A 81 2.10 11.71 -28.08
N VAL A 82 2.44 10.89 -27.08
CA VAL A 82 1.83 9.57 -26.88
C VAL A 82 0.38 9.71 -26.43
N GLY A 83 0.12 10.63 -25.48
CA GLY A 83 -1.24 10.94 -25.04
C GLY A 83 -2.10 11.48 -26.18
N GLY A 84 -1.57 12.42 -26.96
CA GLY A 84 -2.27 12.97 -28.13
C GLY A 84 -2.58 11.92 -29.20
N MET A 85 -1.64 11.01 -29.48
CA MET A 85 -1.87 9.89 -30.40
C MET A 85 -2.98 8.95 -29.89
N PHE A 86 -2.93 8.58 -28.61
CA PHE A 86 -3.97 7.75 -28.00
C PHE A 86 -5.34 8.44 -28.04
N ALA A 87 -5.41 9.71 -27.64
CA ALA A 87 -6.66 10.48 -27.67
C ALA A 87 -7.25 10.55 -29.08
N GLY A 88 -6.41 10.76 -30.10
CA GLY A 88 -6.82 10.73 -31.50
C GLY A 88 -7.38 9.38 -31.94
N MET A 89 -6.70 8.28 -31.59
CA MET A 89 -7.18 6.93 -31.89
C MET A 89 -8.47 6.59 -31.14
N ALA A 90 -8.54 6.91 -29.84
CA ALA A 90 -9.70 6.67 -29.01
C ALA A 90 -10.94 7.35 -29.63
N ASN A 91 -10.85 8.62 -30.00
CA ASN A 91 -11.96 9.37 -30.62
C ASN A 91 -12.52 8.70 -31.89
N ILE A 92 -11.70 8.00 -32.68
CA ILE A 92 -12.17 7.27 -33.88
C ILE A 92 -13.01 6.07 -33.47
N TYR A 93 -12.55 5.29 -32.49
CA TYR A 93 -13.22 4.07 -32.06
C TYR A 93 -14.42 4.32 -31.15
N THR A 94 -14.51 5.50 -30.53
CA THR A 94 -15.56 5.84 -29.56
C THR A 94 -16.64 6.75 -30.12
N ALA A 95 -16.56 7.11 -31.41
CA ALA A 95 -17.62 7.88 -32.07
C ALA A 95 -18.96 7.13 -32.00
N GLY A 96 -20.01 7.84 -31.55
CA GLY A 96 -21.32 7.27 -31.23
C GLY A 96 -21.53 7.00 -29.74
N ILE A 97 -20.50 7.13 -28.90
CA ILE A 97 -20.60 7.07 -27.44
C ILE A 97 -20.55 8.50 -26.87
N ASP A 98 -21.42 8.82 -25.92
CA ASP A 98 -21.42 10.10 -25.21
C ASP A 98 -20.18 10.16 -24.28
N PRO A 99 -19.24 11.09 -24.50
CA PRO A 99 -17.97 11.10 -23.77
C PRO A 99 -18.12 11.54 -22.31
N GLU A 100 -19.20 12.26 -21.96
CA GLU A 100 -19.41 12.84 -20.63
C GLU A 100 -20.17 11.91 -19.69
N ARG A 101 -20.75 10.83 -20.21
CA ARG A 101 -21.53 9.88 -19.43
C ARG A 101 -20.69 8.66 -19.06
N PRO A 102 -20.95 8.06 -17.89
CA PRO A 102 -20.21 6.90 -17.46
C PRO A 102 -20.51 5.67 -18.31
N ILE A 103 -19.53 4.78 -18.41
CA ILE A 103 -19.69 3.44 -18.97
C ILE A 103 -19.72 2.45 -17.80
N GLY A 104 -20.62 1.49 -17.88
CA GLY A 104 -20.79 0.51 -16.82
C GLY A 104 -20.74 -0.93 -17.34
N ILE A 105 -20.19 -1.83 -16.54
CA ILE A 105 -20.39 -3.26 -16.70
C ILE A 105 -20.96 -3.78 -15.38
N THR A 106 -22.07 -4.49 -15.43
CA THR A 106 -22.57 -5.26 -14.29
C THR A 106 -22.44 -6.75 -14.57
N VAL A 107 -22.21 -7.55 -13.53
CA VAL A 107 -22.34 -9.00 -13.62
C VAL A 107 -23.42 -9.41 -12.65
N ASN A 108 -24.55 -9.84 -13.18
CA ASN A 108 -25.68 -10.33 -12.40
C ASN A 108 -25.58 -11.85 -12.22
N VAL A 109 -26.10 -12.37 -11.12
CA VAL A 109 -26.26 -13.81 -10.94
C VAL A 109 -27.70 -14.16 -11.30
N VAL A 110 -27.91 -14.86 -12.41
CA VAL A 110 -29.23 -15.30 -12.89
C VAL A 110 -29.22 -16.80 -12.96
N ASP A 111 -30.09 -17.46 -12.19
CA ASP A 111 -30.17 -18.94 -12.10
C ASP A 111 -28.81 -19.63 -11.82
N GLY A 112 -27.94 -18.96 -11.06
CA GLY A 112 -26.59 -19.46 -10.75
C GLY A 112 -25.55 -19.24 -11.86
N GLU A 113 -25.89 -18.56 -12.94
CA GLU A 113 -24.95 -18.14 -13.98
C GLU A 113 -24.54 -16.67 -13.85
N MET A 114 -23.27 -16.39 -14.12
CA MET A 114 -22.74 -15.03 -14.17
C MET A 114 -23.06 -14.41 -15.52
N VAL A 115 -23.93 -13.40 -15.52
CA VAL A 115 -24.43 -12.75 -16.73
C VAL A 115 -23.90 -11.32 -16.80
N PRO A 116 -22.83 -11.06 -17.58
CA PRO A 116 -22.31 -9.72 -17.76
C PRO A 116 -23.23 -8.89 -18.67
N VAL A 117 -23.47 -7.63 -18.30
CA VAL A 117 -24.20 -6.64 -19.09
C VAL A 117 -23.34 -5.38 -19.18
N LEU A 118 -22.92 -5.04 -20.40
CA LEU A 118 -22.25 -3.79 -20.73
C LEU A 118 -23.30 -2.71 -20.99
N MET A 119 -23.08 -1.53 -20.43
CA MET A 119 -23.96 -0.36 -20.50
C MET A 119 -23.17 0.79 -21.12
N LEU A 120 -23.50 1.14 -22.37
CA LEU A 120 -22.83 2.17 -23.15
C LEU A 120 -23.73 3.39 -23.31
N PRO A 121 -23.27 4.60 -22.98
CA PRO A 121 -24.06 5.81 -23.19
C PRO A 121 -23.99 6.18 -24.68
N SER A 122 -25.09 6.00 -25.40
CA SER A 122 -25.11 6.17 -26.84
C SER A 122 -26.51 6.54 -27.29
N ASP A 123 -26.64 7.54 -28.16
CA ASP A 123 -27.91 7.86 -28.84
C ASP A 123 -28.08 7.06 -30.15
N ASP A 124 -26.97 6.54 -30.71
CA ASP A 124 -26.93 5.73 -31.92
C ASP A 124 -25.78 4.72 -31.87
N ILE A 125 -26.05 3.55 -31.29
CA ILE A 125 -25.04 2.50 -31.15
C ILE A 125 -24.55 1.96 -32.50
N LYS A 126 -25.34 2.08 -33.58
CA LYS A 126 -24.93 1.58 -34.90
C LYS A 126 -23.73 2.34 -35.44
N MET A 127 -23.62 3.63 -35.11
CA MET A 127 -22.45 4.44 -35.46
C MET A 127 -21.17 3.87 -34.82
N PHE A 128 -21.23 3.55 -33.53
CA PHE A 128 -20.12 2.92 -32.83
C PHE A 128 -19.78 1.54 -33.42
N LEU A 129 -20.78 0.68 -33.63
CA LEU A 129 -20.57 -0.67 -34.18
C LEU A 129 -19.93 -0.65 -35.56
N LYS A 130 -20.28 0.32 -36.41
CA LYS A 130 -19.65 0.50 -37.73
C LYS A 130 -18.16 0.81 -37.63
N ASN A 131 -17.71 1.51 -36.59
CA ASN A 131 -16.30 1.85 -36.40
C ASN A 131 -15.46 0.65 -35.94
N ILE A 132 -16.10 -0.36 -35.34
CA ILE A 132 -15.45 -1.60 -34.88
C ILE A 132 -15.76 -2.83 -35.74
N GLU A 133 -16.47 -2.63 -36.87
CA GLU A 133 -16.93 -3.71 -37.75
C GLU A 133 -15.77 -4.58 -38.27
N ALA A 134 -14.60 -3.97 -38.53
CA ALA A 134 -13.41 -4.70 -38.95
C ALA A 134 -12.92 -5.72 -37.90
N GLN A 135 -13.26 -5.53 -36.62
CA GLN A 135 -12.90 -6.41 -35.52
C GLN A 135 -14.04 -7.35 -35.11
N THR A 136 -15.29 -6.91 -35.24
CA THR A 136 -16.47 -7.65 -34.74
C THR A 136 -17.33 -8.30 -35.82
N GLY A 137 -17.01 -8.05 -37.10
CA GLY A 137 -17.92 -8.32 -38.21
C GLY A 137 -19.12 -7.35 -38.22
N PRO A 138 -19.99 -7.47 -39.23
CA PRO A 138 -21.17 -6.63 -39.38
C PRO A 138 -22.14 -6.84 -38.21
N ALA A 139 -22.79 -5.75 -37.78
CA ALA A 139 -23.90 -5.83 -36.85
C ALA A 139 -25.18 -6.19 -37.61
N GLU A 140 -25.72 -7.37 -37.32
CA GLU A 140 -26.92 -7.89 -37.97
C GLU A 140 -28.12 -7.79 -37.03
N ALA A 141 -29.31 -7.50 -37.57
CA ALA A 141 -30.53 -7.55 -36.77
C ALA A 141 -30.92 -9.00 -36.50
N LEU A 142 -31.30 -9.31 -35.27
CA LEU A 142 -31.76 -10.65 -34.91
C LEU A 142 -33.10 -10.94 -35.60
N GLU A 143 -33.20 -12.06 -36.32
CA GLU A 143 -34.42 -12.41 -37.08
C GLU A 143 -35.70 -12.43 -36.23
N SER A 144 -35.57 -12.82 -34.96
CA SER A 144 -36.70 -12.91 -34.02
C SER A 144 -36.97 -11.64 -33.21
N ASP A 145 -36.08 -10.64 -33.27
CA ASP A 145 -36.26 -9.32 -32.64
C ASP A 145 -35.42 -8.28 -33.43
N PRO A 146 -35.99 -7.62 -34.45
CA PRO A 146 -35.24 -6.70 -35.33
C PRO A 146 -34.63 -5.49 -34.61
N ASP A 147 -35.09 -5.17 -33.39
CA ASP A 147 -34.55 -4.09 -32.56
C ASP A 147 -33.33 -4.53 -31.73
N THR A 148 -32.98 -5.82 -31.76
CA THR A 148 -31.77 -6.37 -31.16
C THR A 148 -30.74 -6.65 -32.24
N LEU A 149 -29.56 -6.03 -32.11
CA LEU A 149 -28.42 -6.26 -32.98
C LEU A 149 -27.56 -7.41 -32.44
N VAL A 150 -26.87 -8.11 -33.33
CA VAL A 150 -25.94 -9.19 -33.01
C VAL A 150 -24.61 -8.91 -33.68
N ILE A 151 -23.54 -9.01 -32.91
CA ILE A 151 -22.16 -8.99 -33.43
C ILE A 151 -21.42 -10.25 -32.99
N THR A 152 -20.34 -10.57 -33.70
CA THR A 152 -19.42 -11.64 -33.30
C THR A 152 -18.25 -11.03 -32.51
N ALA A 153 -18.06 -11.46 -31.26
CA ALA A 153 -16.94 -11.07 -30.42
C ALA A 153 -16.07 -12.30 -30.12
N GLY A 154 -15.09 -12.57 -30.99
CA GLY A 154 -14.28 -13.78 -30.93
C GLY A 154 -15.15 -15.03 -31.17
N PRO A 155 -15.15 -16.04 -30.26
CA PRO A 155 -15.99 -17.23 -30.41
C PRO A 155 -17.44 -17.03 -29.94
N SER A 156 -17.78 -15.86 -29.36
CA SER A 156 -19.08 -15.61 -28.73
C SER A 156 -19.91 -14.61 -29.52
N LEU A 157 -21.24 -14.74 -29.43
CA LEU A 157 -22.18 -13.73 -29.93
C LEU A 157 -22.48 -12.72 -28.82
N LEU A 158 -22.60 -11.45 -29.18
CA LEU A 158 -23.11 -10.40 -28.31
C LEU A 158 -24.41 -9.84 -28.87
N TYR A 159 -25.44 -9.84 -28.04
CA TYR A 159 -26.74 -9.23 -28.31
C TYR A 159 -26.73 -7.80 -27.78
N ILE A 160 -27.16 -6.84 -28.60
CA ILE A 160 -27.08 -5.42 -28.31
C ILE A 160 -28.44 -4.78 -28.52
N LYS A 161 -28.96 -4.10 -27.50
CA LYS A 161 -30.25 -3.40 -27.57
C LYS A 161 -30.11 -1.94 -27.20
N GLN A 162 -30.59 -1.07 -28.09
CA GLN A 162 -30.69 0.37 -27.82
C GLN A 162 -31.97 0.66 -27.03
N LYS A 163 -31.87 1.42 -25.94
CA LYS A 163 -33.01 1.93 -25.16
C LYS A 163 -32.75 3.36 -24.70
N GLY A 164 -33.43 4.32 -25.33
CA GLY A 164 -33.22 5.74 -25.04
C GLY A 164 -31.79 6.15 -25.38
N LYS A 165 -31.08 6.71 -24.39
CA LYS A 165 -29.69 7.20 -24.52
C LYS A 165 -28.63 6.16 -24.11
N TRP A 166 -29.02 4.89 -24.06
CA TRP A 166 -28.17 3.80 -23.60
C TRP A 166 -28.29 2.60 -24.53
N ALA A 167 -27.17 1.95 -24.77
CA ALA A 167 -27.10 0.65 -25.40
C ALA A 167 -26.63 -0.40 -24.38
N PHE A 168 -27.29 -1.55 -24.40
CA PHE A 168 -27.01 -2.67 -23.51
C PHE A 168 -26.48 -3.82 -24.33
N ALA A 169 -25.37 -4.42 -23.93
CA ALA A 169 -24.77 -5.55 -24.63
C ALA A 169 -24.50 -6.72 -23.67
N SER A 170 -24.85 -7.93 -24.07
CA SER A 170 -24.59 -9.15 -23.31
C SER A 170 -24.44 -10.36 -24.23
N SER A 171 -23.71 -11.38 -23.79
CA SER A 171 -23.73 -12.71 -24.43
C SER A 171 -25.01 -13.48 -24.13
N ASN A 172 -25.77 -13.05 -23.12
CA ASN A 172 -27.08 -13.59 -22.80
C ASN A 172 -28.16 -12.72 -23.44
N ARG A 173 -28.96 -13.31 -24.34
CA ARG A 173 -30.04 -12.63 -25.05
C ARG A 173 -31.11 -12.08 -24.10
N ASP A 174 -31.47 -12.82 -23.07
CA ASP A 174 -32.55 -12.45 -22.15
C ASP A 174 -32.14 -11.24 -21.29
N ALA A 175 -30.84 -11.10 -21.00
CA ALA A 175 -30.30 -9.98 -20.22
C ALA A 175 -30.46 -8.61 -20.90
N VAL A 176 -30.57 -8.56 -22.23
CA VAL A 176 -30.78 -7.31 -22.98
C VAL A 176 -32.22 -7.13 -23.45
N LYS A 177 -33.13 -8.06 -23.13
CA LYS A 177 -34.53 -8.02 -23.62
C LYS A 177 -35.30 -6.85 -23.03
N GLU A 178 -35.19 -6.66 -21.72
CA GLU A 178 -35.82 -5.60 -20.93
C GLU A 178 -34.78 -4.89 -20.05
N PRO A 179 -33.90 -4.07 -20.65
CA PRO A 179 -32.81 -3.47 -19.90
C PRO A 179 -33.31 -2.41 -18.92
N ALA A 180 -32.52 -2.12 -17.87
CA ALA A 180 -32.83 -1.12 -16.86
C ALA A 180 -33.15 0.26 -17.49
N ASN A 181 -34.08 1.01 -16.88
CA ASN A 181 -34.43 2.35 -17.36
C ASN A 181 -33.32 3.37 -17.07
N ASP A 182 -32.62 3.20 -15.95
CA ASP A 182 -31.51 4.05 -15.52
C ASP A 182 -30.30 3.17 -15.16
N PRO A 183 -29.43 2.86 -16.14
CA PRO A 183 -28.23 2.06 -15.88
C PRO A 183 -27.19 2.81 -15.04
N ALA A 184 -27.18 4.14 -15.03
CA ALA A 184 -26.22 4.92 -14.25
C ALA A 184 -26.46 4.76 -12.75
N ALA A 185 -27.72 4.59 -12.32
CA ALA A 185 -28.06 4.29 -10.93
C ALA A 185 -27.37 3.01 -10.39
N LEU A 186 -27.08 2.02 -11.25
CA LEU A 186 -26.37 0.80 -10.86
C LEU A 186 -24.89 1.05 -10.51
N LEU A 187 -24.32 2.15 -11.01
CA LEU A 187 -22.94 2.57 -10.74
C LEU A 187 -22.83 3.37 -9.44
N GLY A 188 -23.94 3.88 -8.90
CA GLY A 188 -23.93 4.75 -7.72
C GLY A 188 -23.11 6.01 -7.97
N ASN A 189 -22.34 6.44 -6.96
CA ASN A 189 -21.42 7.58 -7.06
C ASN A 189 -19.99 7.19 -7.46
N LEU A 190 -19.76 5.93 -7.89
CA LEU A 190 -18.45 5.49 -8.37
C LEU A 190 -17.87 6.39 -9.48
N PRO A 191 -18.61 6.75 -10.56
CA PRO A 191 -18.06 7.57 -11.64
C PRO A 191 -17.83 9.04 -11.24
N GLU A 192 -18.38 9.50 -10.13
CA GLU A 192 -18.15 10.86 -9.60
C GLU A 192 -16.83 10.94 -8.82
N ILE A 193 -16.40 9.83 -8.22
CA ILE A 193 -15.21 9.76 -7.37
C ILE A 193 -14.01 9.19 -8.12
N TYR A 194 -14.24 8.25 -9.05
CA TYR A 194 -13.20 7.50 -9.75
C TYR A 194 -13.35 7.57 -11.26
N ASP A 195 -12.21 7.62 -11.95
CA ASP A 195 -12.17 7.40 -13.40
C ASP A 195 -12.39 5.94 -13.75
N ILE A 196 -11.89 5.04 -12.90
CA ILE A 196 -12.05 3.58 -13.04
C ILE A 196 -12.34 3.02 -11.65
N ALA A 197 -13.44 2.29 -11.52
CA ALA A 197 -13.77 1.58 -10.29
C ALA A 197 -14.28 0.16 -10.56
N VAL A 198 -13.91 -0.77 -9.68
CA VAL A 198 -14.39 -2.15 -9.68
C VAL A 198 -14.91 -2.48 -8.29
N ARG A 199 -16.22 -2.70 -8.18
CA ARG A 199 -16.90 -3.10 -6.95
C ARG A 199 -17.38 -4.54 -7.07
N LEU A 200 -16.89 -5.41 -6.19
CA LEU A 200 -17.33 -6.79 -6.03
C LEU A 200 -18.24 -6.89 -4.80
N ASN A 201 -19.49 -7.28 -5.02
CA ASN A 201 -20.45 -7.59 -3.96
C ASN A 201 -20.38 -9.09 -3.68
N VAL A 202 -19.54 -9.47 -2.72
CA VAL A 202 -19.22 -10.88 -2.45
C VAL A 202 -20.46 -11.65 -2.01
N GLN A 203 -21.37 -10.98 -1.29
CA GLN A 203 -22.60 -11.58 -0.79
C GLN A 203 -23.67 -11.83 -1.85
N ALA A 204 -23.57 -11.22 -3.03
CA ALA A 204 -24.46 -11.50 -4.15
C ALA A 204 -24.13 -12.83 -4.87
N ILE A 205 -22.93 -13.39 -4.65
CA ILE A 205 -22.53 -14.71 -5.16
C ILE A 205 -23.08 -15.79 -4.22
N SER A 206 -23.65 -16.87 -4.74
CA SER A 206 -24.25 -17.89 -3.87
C SER A 206 -23.20 -18.56 -2.98
N PRO A 207 -23.56 -19.00 -1.75
CA PRO A 207 -22.63 -19.75 -0.90
C PRO A 207 -22.03 -20.97 -1.59
N GLU A 208 -22.81 -21.67 -2.42
CA GLU A 208 -22.35 -22.82 -3.20
C GLU A 208 -21.25 -22.43 -4.19
N GLN A 209 -21.43 -21.34 -4.95
CA GLN A 209 -20.43 -20.85 -5.89
C GLN A 209 -19.15 -20.38 -5.17
N ARG A 210 -19.29 -19.68 -4.04
CA ARG A 210 -18.14 -19.26 -3.22
C ARG A 210 -17.38 -20.48 -2.70
N ASN A 211 -18.09 -21.49 -2.20
CA ASN A 211 -17.50 -22.74 -1.73
C ASN A 211 -16.82 -23.52 -2.86
N ALA A 212 -17.43 -23.60 -4.04
CA ALA A 212 -16.83 -24.24 -5.21
C ALA A 212 -15.54 -23.53 -5.66
N PHE A 213 -15.50 -22.20 -5.61
CA PHE A 213 -14.27 -21.42 -5.86
C PHE A 213 -13.18 -21.74 -4.83
N ILE A 214 -13.53 -21.76 -3.54
CA ILE A 214 -12.64 -22.14 -2.44
C ILE A 214 -12.09 -23.57 -2.64
N GLU A 215 -12.93 -24.52 -3.05
CA GLU A 215 -12.54 -25.90 -3.32
C GLU A 215 -11.59 -26.01 -4.51
N ASN A 216 -11.81 -25.22 -5.56
CA ASN A 216 -10.90 -25.16 -6.70
C ASN A 216 -9.54 -24.54 -6.32
N LEU A 217 -9.53 -23.51 -5.45
CA LEU A 217 -8.30 -22.96 -4.88
C LEU A 217 -7.55 -24.03 -4.07
N LYS A 218 -8.24 -24.75 -3.17
CA LYS A 218 -7.71 -25.90 -2.42
C LYS A 218 -7.07 -26.93 -3.35
N ARG A 219 -7.79 -27.36 -4.38
CA ARG A 219 -7.30 -28.35 -5.34
C ARG A 219 -6.07 -27.87 -6.11
N GLY A 220 -6.08 -26.62 -6.59
CA GLY A 220 -4.94 -26.01 -7.29
C GLY A 220 -3.71 -25.90 -6.38
N PHE A 221 -3.94 -25.55 -5.11
CA PHE A 221 -2.91 -25.51 -4.09
C PHE A 221 -2.30 -26.89 -3.82
N ASP A 222 -3.14 -27.91 -3.57
CA ASP A 222 -2.70 -29.30 -3.35
C ASP A 222 -1.88 -29.83 -4.53
N GLN A 223 -2.32 -29.54 -5.76
CA GLN A 223 -1.58 -29.91 -6.98
C GLN A 223 -0.24 -29.19 -7.09
N GLY A 224 -0.17 -27.92 -6.69
CA GLY A 224 1.07 -27.15 -6.65
C GLY A 224 2.07 -27.71 -5.63
N MET A 225 1.58 -28.07 -4.44
CA MET A 225 2.40 -28.68 -3.39
C MET A 225 2.87 -30.08 -3.73
N ALA A 226 2.03 -30.91 -4.35
CA ALA A 226 2.41 -32.25 -4.79
C ALA A 226 3.57 -32.24 -5.81
N ARG A 227 3.76 -31.14 -6.55
CA ARG A 227 4.89 -30.96 -7.50
C ARG A 227 6.19 -30.53 -6.83
N ARG A 228 6.16 -30.03 -5.59
CA ARG A 228 7.32 -29.59 -4.80
C ARG A 228 7.65 -30.65 -3.74
N GLY A 229 8.20 -31.80 -4.12
CA GLY A 229 8.57 -32.85 -3.16
C GLY A 229 9.74 -32.47 -2.23
N GLY A 230 9.75 -32.96 -0.98
CA GLY A 230 10.88 -32.83 -0.03
C GLY A 230 10.45 -32.79 1.46
N GLU A 231 11.39 -32.95 2.40
CA GLU A 231 11.14 -32.93 3.88
C GLU A 231 10.75 -31.55 4.45
N GLU A 232 10.96 -30.45 3.72
CA GLU A 232 10.46 -29.10 4.07
C GLU A 232 8.95 -28.92 3.77
N MET A 233 8.25 -29.98 3.32
CA MET A 233 6.83 -29.93 2.93
C MET A 233 5.85 -29.75 4.10
N ASP A 234 6.09 -30.34 5.27
CA ASP A 234 5.03 -30.40 6.30
C ASP A 234 4.75 -29.03 6.90
N ASN A 235 5.79 -28.27 7.26
CA ASN A 235 5.65 -26.89 7.73
C ASN A 235 5.10 -25.97 6.63
N ALA A 236 5.56 -26.16 5.38
CA ALA A 236 5.08 -25.39 4.24
C ALA A 236 3.60 -25.67 3.91
N ARG A 237 3.17 -26.92 4.11
CA ARG A 237 1.79 -27.36 3.95
C ARG A 237 0.91 -26.76 5.03
N GLU A 238 1.31 -26.83 6.29
CA GLU A 238 0.55 -26.27 7.40
C GLU A 238 0.40 -24.74 7.28
N MET A 239 1.48 -24.02 6.98
CA MET A 239 1.43 -22.57 6.72
C MET A 239 0.45 -22.21 5.61
N ALA A 240 0.42 -23.02 4.56
CA ALA A 240 -0.41 -22.74 3.42
C ALA A 240 -1.87 -23.16 3.63
N GLU A 241 -2.13 -24.22 4.40
CA GLU A 241 -3.47 -24.56 4.88
C GLU A 241 -4.04 -23.43 5.73
N ARG A 242 -3.25 -22.85 6.65
CA ARG A 242 -3.65 -21.65 7.41
C ARG A 242 -3.90 -20.43 6.51
N SER A 243 -3.02 -20.18 5.55
CA SER A 243 -3.18 -19.06 4.59
C SER A 243 -4.45 -19.22 3.75
N LEU A 244 -4.76 -20.45 3.35
CA LEU A 244 -5.97 -20.77 2.62
C LEU A 244 -7.23 -20.67 3.48
N GLN A 245 -7.14 -20.99 4.77
CA GLN A 245 -8.22 -20.73 5.72
C GLN A 245 -8.47 -19.23 5.87
N GLN A 246 -7.42 -18.42 6.00
CA GLN A 246 -7.56 -16.96 6.06
C GLN A 246 -8.23 -16.39 4.81
N ILE A 247 -7.87 -16.89 3.62
CA ILE A 247 -8.54 -16.49 2.36
C ILE A 247 -10.02 -16.91 2.37
N GLN A 248 -10.34 -18.09 2.88
CA GLN A 248 -11.73 -18.56 3.01
C GLN A 248 -12.55 -17.65 3.93
N ASP A 249 -12.02 -17.33 5.10
CA ASP A 249 -12.68 -16.49 6.08
C ASP A 249 -12.85 -15.08 5.52
N GLN A 250 -11.85 -14.56 4.80
CA GLN A 250 -11.96 -13.28 4.11
C GLN A 250 -13.05 -13.31 3.04
N ILE A 251 -13.13 -14.35 2.20
CA ILE A 251 -14.22 -14.49 1.21
C ILE A 251 -15.59 -14.62 1.90
N ALA A 252 -15.67 -15.35 3.03
CA ALA A 252 -16.92 -15.58 3.74
C ALA A 252 -17.46 -14.31 4.40
N PHE A 253 -16.58 -13.54 5.05
CA PHE A 253 -16.94 -12.39 5.88
C PHE A 253 -16.81 -11.04 5.19
N THR A 254 -16.28 -10.97 3.96
CA THR A 254 -16.31 -9.74 3.16
C THR A 254 -17.70 -9.53 2.59
N ASP A 255 -18.23 -8.32 2.74
CA ASP A 255 -19.48 -7.86 2.14
C ASP A 255 -19.20 -7.28 0.75
N THR A 256 -18.38 -6.21 0.72
CA THR A 256 -17.98 -5.53 -0.52
C THR A 256 -16.46 -5.35 -0.57
N LEU A 257 -15.89 -5.55 -1.75
CA LEU A 257 -14.54 -5.14 -2.10
C LEU A 257 -14.62 -4.11 -3.23
N LEU A 258 -13.99 -2.96 -3.06
CA LEU A 258 -13.88 -1.91 -4.08
C LEU A 258 -12.41 -1.63 -4.35
N VAL A 259 -12.08 -1.54 -5.63
CA VAL A 259 -10.81 -0.97 -6.11
C VAL A 259 -11.14 0.23 -6.99
N GLY A 260 -10.57 1.39 -6.69
CA GLY A 260 -10.84 2.63 -7.41
C GLY A 260 -9.56 3.35 -7.80
N PHE A 261 -9.57 4.02 -8.95
CA PHE A 261 -8.48 4.84 -9.45
C PHE A 261 -9.03 6.14 -10.01
N ALA A 262 -8.39 7.26 -9.68
CA ALA A 262 -8.76 8.57 -10.19
C ALA A 262 -7.54 9.43 -10.49
N ILE A 263 -7.69 10.26 -11.51
CA ILE A 263 -6.76 11.30 -11.94
C ILE A 263 -7.45 12.62 -11.63
N GLN A 264 -6.81 13.48 -10.84
CA GLN A 264 -7.34 14.77 -10.42
C GLN A 264 -6.39 15.89 -10.84
N PRO A 265 -6.42 16.34 -12.11
CA PRO A 265 -5.57 17.42 -12.60
C PRO A 265 -5.72 18.70 -11.76
N GLU A 266 -6.94 19.03 -11.36
CA GLU A 266 -7.26 20.20 -10.51
C GLU A 266 -6.61 20.15 -9.12
N ARG A 267 -6.19 18.96 -8.67
CA ARG A 267 -5.49 18.74 -7.40
C ARG A 267 -4.05 18.26 -7.59
N GLU A 268 -3.54 18.33 -8.83
CA GLU A 268 -2.19 17.92 -9.24
C GLU A 268 -1.80 16.53 -8.69
N ARG A 269 -2.72 15.58 -8.76
CA ARG A 269 -2.53 14.24 -8.15
C ARG A 269 -3.32 13.15 -8.86
N LEU A 270 -2.92 11.93 -8.57
CA LEU A 270 -3.73 10.73 -8.78
C LEU A 270 -3.90 10.00 -7.46
N PHE A 271 -4.96 9.22 -7.32
CA PHE A 271 -5.13 8.35 -6.18
C PHE A 271 -5.71 6.99 -6.54
N PHE A 272 -5.41 6.01 -5.68
CA PHE A 272 -5.84 4.63 -5.78
C PHE A 272 -6.41 4.20 -4.43
N ASP A 273 -7.61 3.63 -4.45
CA ASP A 273 -8.31 3.15 -3.27
C ASP A 273 -8.52 1.64 -3.31
N ILE A 274 -8.32 0.99 -2.17
CA ILE A 274 -8.82 -0.35 -1.87
C ILE A 274 -9.73 -0.23 -0.66
N VAL A 275 -11.01 -0.55 -0.83
CA VAL A 275 -11.99 -0.48 0.25
C VAL A 275 -12.61 -1.85 0.46
N SER A 276 -12.70 -2.26 1.73
CA SER A 276 -13.28 -3.53 2.12
C SER A 276 -14.28 -3.31 3.25
N THR A 277 -15.48 -3.84 3.10
CA THR A 277 -16.49 -3.88 4.15
C THR A 277 -16.79 -5.33 4.53
N ALA A 278 -17.14 -5.54 5.79
CA ALA A 278 -17.46 -6.84 6.34
C ALA A 278 -18.97 -7.05 6.45
N VAL A 279 -19.38 -8.32 6.35
CA VAL A 279 -20.77 -8.74 6.61
C VAL A 279 -21.17 -8.33 8.01
N GLU A 280 -22.35 -7.73 8.16
CA GLU A 280 -22.85 -7.31 9.46
C GLU A 280 -22.90 -8.47 10.46
N GLY A 281 -22.44 -8.24 11.68
CA GLY A 281 -22.38 -9.26 12.74
C GLY A 281 -21.31 -10.35 12.54
N SER A 282 -20.48 -10.28 11.48
CA SER A 282 -19.35 -11.19 11.32
C SER A 282 -18.17 -10.83 12.22
N GLU A 283 -17.27 -11.80 12.41
CA GLU A 283 -16.00 -11.62 13.12
C GLU A 283 -15.13 -10.53 12.47
N LEU A 284 -15.16 -10.40 11.14
CA LEU A 284 -14.46 -9.35 10.43
C LEU A 284 -15.06 -7.97 10.73
N ALA A 285 -16.39 -7.86 10.83
CA ALA A 285 -17.05 -6.61 11.21
C ALA A 285 -16.72 -6.22 12.64
N GLU A 286 -16.65 -7.19 13.55
CA GLU A 286 -16.20 -6.98 14.94
C GLU A 286 -14.73 -6.51 14.97
N THR A 287 -13.86 -7.14 14.18
CA THR A 287 -12.46 -6.74 14.05
C THR A 287 -12.34 -5.28 13.60
N TYR A 288 -13.09 -4.88 12.57
CA TYR A 288 -13.10 -3.49 12.10
C TYR A 288 -13.69 -2.53 13.13
N ALA A 289 -14.76 -2.90 13.82
CA ALA A 289 -15.37 -2.07 14.87
C ALA A 289 -14.44 -1.86 16.07
N ASN A 290 -13.62 -2.86 16.39
CA ASN A 290 -12.66 -2.83 17.50
C ASN A 290 -11.28 -2.25 17.12
N THR A 291 -11.07 -1.89 15.86
CA THR A 291 -9.86 -1.22 15.38
C THR A 291 -10.11 0.27 15.30
N MET A 292 -9.69 1.01 16.32
CA MET A 292 -9.94 2.44 16.48
C MET A 292 -8.63 3.22 16.50
N SER A 293 -8.61 4.42 15.92
CA SER A 293 -7.47 5.32 16.08
C SER A 293 -7.38 5.84 17.52
N LEU A 294 -6.17 5.88 18.06
CA LEU A 294 -5.90 6.30 19.43
C LEU A 294 -5.03 7.57 19.44
N PRO A 295 -5.11 8.41 20.49
CA PRO A 295 -4.10 9.42 20.74
C PRO A 295 -2.69 8.83 20.81
N SER A 296 -1.73 9.53 20.23
CA SER A 296 -0.37 9.06 20.00
C SER A 296 0.66 9.95 20.71
N LYS A 297 1.62 9.31 21.37
CA LYS A 297 2.83 9.98 21.90
C LYS A 297 3.78 10.45 20.80
N PHE A 298 3.61 9.96 19.58
CA PHE A 298 4.52 10.18 18.47
C PHE A 298 3.86 10.92 17.31
N ALA A 299 2.74 11.59 17.53
CA ALA A 299 2.06 12.37 16.48
C ALA A 299 2.94 13.48 15.88
N SER A 300 3.94 14.00 16.61
CA SER A 300 4.84 15.05 16.10
C SER A 300 5.87 14.61 15.06
N VAL A 301 5.88 13.31 14.69
CA VAL A 301 6.64 12.81 13.53
C VAL A 301 5.93 13.11 12.21
N ILE A 302 4.63 13.41 12.25
CA ILE A 302 3.82 13.74 11.09
C ILE A 302 4.22 15.15 10.63
N SER A 303 4.86 15.24 9.47
CA SER A 303 5.33 16.52 8.93
C SER A 303 5.42 16.48 7.41
N SER A 304 4.85 17.48 6.74
CA SER A 304 4.98 17.67 5.29
C SER A 304 6.40 17.98 4.84
N ASP A 305 7.25 18.47 5.76
CA ASP A 305 8.62 18.89 5.46
C ASP A 305 9.62 17.73 5.61
N ALA A 306 9.19 16.58 6.12
CA ALA A 306 10.02 15.40 6.24
C ALA A 306 10.37 14.84 4.84
N ALA A 307 11.53 14.19 4.72
CA ALA A 307 11.80 13.36 3.54
C ALA A 307 10.90 12.11 3.54
N MET A 308 10.69 11.53 4.73
CA MET A 308 9.77 10.44 4.96
C MET A 308 9.23 10.52 6.38
N TYR A 309 7.98 10.13 6.58
CA TYR A 309 7.50 9.73 7.89
C TYR A 309 6.62 8.49 7.80
N TYR A 310 6.55 7.80 8.93
CA TYR A 310 5.60 6.75 9.22
C TYR A 310 5.04 6.99 10.62
N HIS A 311 3.73 6.90 10.77
CA HIS A 311 3.06 7.04 12.06
C HIS A 311 1.99 5.95 12.15
N ALA A 312 1.71 5.41 13.32
CA ALA A 312 0.56 4.54 13.55
C ALA A 312 0.12 4.59 14.99
N SER A 313 -1.20 4.70 15.22
CA SER A 313 -1.78 4.71 16.55
C SER A 313 -3.18 4.11 16.51
N THR A 314 -3.28 2.85 16.92
CA THR A 314 -4.49 2.04 16.79
C THR A 314 -4.68 1.10 17.97
N SER A 315 -5.92 0.75 18.28
CA SER A 315 -6.22 -0.39 19.16
C SER A 315 -5.88 -1.71 18.48
N ILE A 316 -5.55 -2.71 19.30
CA ILE A 316 -5.32 -4.10 18.92
C ILE A 316 -6.32 -4.96 19.71
N SER A 317 -7.07 -5.82 19.02
CA SER A 317 -8.02 -6.73 19.67
C SER A 317 -7.28 -7.90 20.35
N PRO A 318 -7.83 -8.51 21.42
CA PRO A 318 -7.24 -9.69 22.04
C PRO A 318 -7.01 -10.84 21.05
N GLN A 319 -7.92 -11.01 20.10
CA GLN A 319 -7.79 -12.01 19.06
C GLN A 319 -6.60 -11.74 18.12
N ALA A 320 -6.39 -10.47 17.74
CA ALA A 320 -5.23 -10.09 16.93
C ALA A 320 -3.91 -10.34 17.68
N VAL A 321 -3.90 -10.18 19.00
CA VAL A 321 -2.73 -10.54 19.84
C VAL A 321 -2.45 -12.03 19.78
N GLU A 322 -3.47 -12.87 19.97
CA GLU A 322 -3.34 -14.34 19.91
C GLU A 322 -2.82 -14.81 18.55
N GLN A 323 -3.37 -14.26 17.47
CA GLN A 323 -2.94 -14.57 16.10
C GLN A 323 -1.49 -14.14 15.85
N ALA A 324 -1.10 -12.96 16.32
CA ALA A 324 0.26 -12.46 16.18
C ALA A 324 1.26 -13.30 16.99
N GLU A 325 0.93 -13.67 18.23
CA GLU A 325 1.76 -14.51 19.09
C GLU A 325 2.03 -15.86 18.42
N ALA A 326 0.98 -16.54 17.92
CA ALA A 326 1.13 -17.80 17.19
C ALA A 326 2.00 -17.67 15.92
N SER A 327 1.84 -16.58 15.18
CA SER A 327 2.61 -16.31 13.96
C SER A 327 4.08 -16.02 14.26
N ILE A 328 4.35 -15.27 15.33
CA ILE A 328 5.71 -14.95 15.77
C ILE A 328 6.41 -16.21 16.29
N GLU A 329 5.72 -17.05 17.09
CA GLU A 329 6.28 -18.32 17.57
C GLU A 329 6.69 -19.24 16.42
N GLN A 330 5.84 -19.38 15.41
CA GLN A 330 6.15 -20.15 14.20
C GLN A 330 7.39 -19.59 13.49
N SER A 331 7.51 -18.27 13.42
CA SER A 331 8.64 -17.59 12.80
C SER A 331 9.93 -17.77 13.58
N LEU A 332 9.86 -17.78 14.91
CA LEU A 332 10.99 -18.10 15.79
C LEU A 332 11.46 -19.54 15.62
N GLN A 333 10.53 -20.49 15.45
CA GLN A 333 10.88 -21.89 15.17
C GLN A 333 11.59 -22.03 13.82
N ALA A 334 11.08 -21.36 12.78
CA ALA A 334 11.70 -21.35 11.47
C ALA A 334 13.11 -20.70 11.51
N MET A 335 13.26 -19.59 12.24
CA MET A 335 14.55 -18.95 12.45
C MET A 335 15.54 -19.86 13.17
N GLN A 336 15.12 -20.54 14.25
CA GLN A 336 15.94 -21.51 14.97
C GLN A 336 16.44 -22.60 14.03
N ALA A 337 15.53 -23.22 13.26
CA ALA A 337 15.89 -24.28 12.31
C ALA A 337 16.90 -23.81 11.24
N GLN A 338 16.81 -22.55 10.79
CA GLN A 338 17.77 -21.97 9.86
C GLN A 338 19.13 -21.68 10.52
N LEU A 339 19.12 -21.18 11.76
CA LEU A 339 20.35 -20.95 12.53
C LEU A 339 21.09 -22.26 12.82
N ASP A 340 20.37 -23.32 13.15
CA ASP A 340 20.95 -24.65 13.39
C ASP A 340 21.70 -25.16 12.16
N LYS A 341 21.17 -24.90 10.96
CA LYS A 341 21.82 -25.23 9.67
C LYS A 341 23.04 -24.34 9.35
N ASP A 342 23.21 -23.18 9.98
CA ASP A 342 24.34 -22.28 9.69
C ASP A 342 25.63 -22.75 10.37
N GLN A 343 26.53 -23.35 9.59
CA GLN A 343 27.84 -23.82 10.08
C GLN A 343 28.84 -22.69 10.35
N ARG A 344 28.50 -21.42 10.03
CA ARG A 344 29.41 -20.28 10.19
C ARG A 344 29.39 -19.67 11.59
N MET A 345 28.41 -20.05 12.42
CA MET A 345 28.30 -19.62 13.82
C MET A 345 28.48 -20.82 14.74
N GLY A 346 29.20 -20.63 15.85
CA GLY A 346 29.28 -21.66 16.89
C GLY A 346 27.98 -21.74 17.69
N ASP A 347 27.71 -22.88 18.33
CA ASP A 347 26.44 -23.14 19.02
C ASP A 347 26.13 -22.09 20.11
N ILE A 348 27.14 -21.68 20.87
CA ILE A 348 27.02 -20.62 21.89
C ILE A 348 26.56 -19.29 21.26
N GLN A 349 27.04 -18.93 20.08
CA GLN A 349 26.64 -17.69 19.40
C GLN A 349 25.20 -17.76 18.90
N LYS A 350 24.76 -18.95 18.46
CA LYS A 350 23.37 -19.18 18.03
C LYS A 350 22.41 -19.08 19.20
N GLU A 351 22.73 -19.71 20.33
CA GLU A 351 21.93 -19.64 21.56
C GLU A 351 21.81 -18.22 22.07
N GLU A 352 22.93 -17.48 22.16
CA GLU A 352 22.91 -16.09 22.61
C GLU A 352 22.09 -15.17 21.69
N LEU A 353 22.17 -15.37 20.38
CA LEU A 353 21.35 -14.63 19.42
C LEU A 353 19.87 -14.93 19.62
N MET A 354 19.50 -16.20 19.75
CA MET A 354 18.11 -16.61 19.94
C MET A 354 17.53 -16.14 21.27
N LEU A 355 18.32 -16.07 22.33
CA LEU A 355 17.90 -15.47 23.59
C LEU A 355 17.56 -13.98 23.44
N LEU A 356 18.38 -13.21 22.73
CA LEU A 356 18.13 -11.80 22.47
C LEU A 356 16.87 -11.60 21.61
N VAL A 357 16.73 -12.41 20.55
CA VAL A 357 15.56 -12.37 19.66
C VAL A 357 14.28 -12.70 20.43
N ARG A 358 14.29 -13.75 21.27
CA ARG A 358 13.12 -14.12 22.09
C ARG A 358 12.71 -13.00 23.03
N ARG A 359 13.65 -12.38 23.75
CA ARG A 359 13.34 -11.24 24.64
C ARG A 359 12.72 -10.05 23.90
N PHE A 360 13.22 -9.75 22.69
CA PHE A 360 12.62 -8.71 21.86
C PHE A 360 11.20 -9.07 21.41
N VAL A 361 10.97 -10.33 21.04
CA VAL A 361 9.64 -10.84 20.73
C VAL A 361 8.72 -10.76 21.92
N ASP A 362 9.14 -11.24 23.09
CA ASP A 362 8.34 -11.24 24.31
C ASP A 362 7.91 -9.82 24.66
N LEU A 363 8.83 -8.85 24.60
CA LEU A 363 8.51 -7.44 24.79
C LEU A 363 7.50 -6.93 23.76
N THR A 364 7.61 -7.35 22.50
CA THR A 364 6.67 -6.97 21.44
C THR A 364 5.28 -7.53 21.71
N VAL A 365 5.19 -8.81 22.06
CA VAL A 365 3.93 -9.48 22.42
C VAL A 365 3.31 -8.85 23.66
N ASP A 366 4.09 -8.59 24.70
CA ASP A 366 3.64 -7.90 25.91
C ASP A 366 3.13 -6.49 25.61
N THR A 367 3.77 -5.78 24.66
CA THR A 367 3.31 -4.48 24.17
C THR A 367 1.97 -4.61 23.47
N MET A 368 1.80 -5.60 22.59
CA MET A 368 0.53 -5.87 21.90
C MET A 368 -0.58 -6.27 22.88
N LYS A 369 -0.26 -7.03 23.94
CA LYS A 369 -1.17 -7.41 25.03
C LYS A 369 -1.73 -6.20 25.79
N GLN A 370 -1.13 -5.01 25.66
CA GLN A 370 -1.70 -3.76 26.17
C GLN A 370 -2.89 -3.25 25.32
N GLY A 371 -3.20 -3.90 24.20
CA GLY A 371 -4.34 -3.59 23.35
C GLY A 371 -4.16 -2.35 22.48
N LYS A 372 -2.92 -1.88 22.28
CA LYS A 372 -2.61 -0.70 21.46
C LYS A 372 -1.27 -0.82 20.75
N LEU A 373 -1.21 -0.25 19.56
CA LEU A 373 0.00 0.08 18.82
C LEU A 373 0.12 1.60 18.79
N ASP A 374 1.28 2.15 19.15
CA ASP A 374 1.59 3.57 18.97
C ASP A 374 3.06 3.71 18.62
N ILE A 375 3.34 4.09 17.36
CA ILE A 375 4.67 4.17 16.78
C ILE A 375 4.76 5.38 15.85
N GLY A 376 5.94 6.01 15.83
CA GLY A 376 6.23 7.09 14.90
C GLY A 376 7.70 7.12 14.51
N MET A 377 7.96 7.49 13.26
CA MET A 377 9.29 7.70 12.71
C MET A 377 9.25 8.83 11.69
N GLN A 378 10.24 9.72 11.74
CA GLN A 378 10.45 10.77 10.75
C GLN A 378 11.92 10.78 10.34
N LEU A 379 12.17 10.79 9.03
CA LEU A 379 13.46 11.02 8.41
C LEU A 379 13.45 12.38 7.72
N ASP A 380 14.45 13.20 8.00
CA ASP A 380 14.71 14.48 7.35
C ASP A 380 16.07 14.43 6.64
N LEU A 381 16.08 14.78 5.36
CA LEU A 381 17.26 14.84 4.50
C LEU A 381 17.53 16.26 3.95
N SER A 382 16.80 17.27 4.43
CA SER A 382 16.89 18.66 3.96
C SER A 382 18.15 19.38 4.45
N GLY A 383 18.67 19.00 5.62
CA GLY A 383 19.88 19.57 6.22
C GLY A 383 21.21 19.05 5.67
N ASP A 384 22.30 19.50 6.30
CA ASP A 384 23.66 19.02 5.97
C ASP A 384 23.88 17.56 6.32
N GLN A 385 23.26 17.11 7.42
CA GLN A 385 23.26 15.71 7.87
C GLN A 385 21.83 15.19 7.96
N PRO A 386 21.59 13.90 7.63
CA PRO A 386 20.32 13.25 7.88
C PRO A 386 19.94 13.34 9.36
N SER A 387 18.68 13.67 9.63
CA SER A 387 18.10 13.57 10.97
C SER A 387 17.00 12.53 10.99
N LEU A 388 17.00 11.72 12.03
CA LEU A 388 16.00 10.69 12.27
C LEU A 388 15.43 10.91 13.66
N LYS A 389 14.12 10.87 13.84
CA LYS A 389 13.48 10.91 15.15
C LYS A 389 12.26 9.98 15.18
N GLY A 390 11.92 9.48 16.35
CA GLY A 390 10.75 8.64 16.50
C GLY A 390 10.72 7.89 17.81
N GLY A 391 9.82 6.93 17.89
CA GLY A 391 9.65 6.08 19.04
C GLY A 391 8.47 5.14 18.92
N ALA A 392 8.28 4.34 19.97
CA ALA A 392 7.16 3.45 20.10
C ALA A 392 6.75 3.34 21.56
N VAL A 393 5.46 3.11 21.80
CA VAL A 393 4.97 2.64 23.10
C VAL A 393 5.39 1.20 23.25
N VAL A 394 5.87 0.85 24.44
CA VAL A 394 6.39 -0.48 24.76
C VAL A 394 5.92 -0.89 26.15
N ALA A 395 5.83 -2.20 26.40
CA ALA A 395 5.37 -2.71 27.70
C ALA A 395 6.36 -2.49 28.85
N ASP A 396 7.66 -2.55 28.56
CA ASP A 396 8.73 -2.29 29.52
C ASP A 396 9.90 -1.60 28.79
N GLY A 397 10.00 -0.28 28.90
CA GLY A 397 11.14 0.45 28.31
C GLY A 397 12.46 0.19 29.04
N ALA A 398 12.43 -0.26 30.30
CA ALA A 398 13.65 -0.66 31.02
C ALA A 398 14.20 -2.00 30.50
N GLU A 399 13.36 -2.89 29.98
CA GLU A 399 13.81 -4.10 29.30
C GLU A 399 14.63 -3.79 28.05
N ILE A 400 14.26 -2.75 27.29
CA ILE A 400 15.03 -2.26 26.14
C ILE A 400 16.41 -1.78 26.59
N GLU A 401 16.45 -0.96 27.65
CA GLU A 401 17.71 -0.51 28.22
C GLU A 401 18.60 -1.70 28.65
N ARG A 402 18.03 -2.72 29.31
CA ARG A 402 18.74 -3.95 29.69
C ARG A 402 19.29 -4.69 28.48
N MET A 403 18.48 -4.88 27.43
CA MET A 403 18.91 -5.53 26.18
C MET A 403 20.06 -4.77 25.51
N VAL A 404 19.98 -3.44 25.42
CA VAL A 404 21.05 -2.61 24.81
C VAL A 404 22.32 -2.63 25.66
N LYS A 405 22.21 -2.60 27.00
CA LYS A 405 23.36 -2.74 27.92
C LYS A 405 24.08 -4.08 27.75
N GLU A 406 23.32 -5.17 27.61
CA GLU A 406 23.90 -6.49 27.37
C GLU A 406 24.63 -6.55 26.02
N LEU A 407 24.01 -6.03 24.97
CA LEU A 407 24.64 -5.95 23.64
C LEU A 407 25.93 -5.12 23.70
N ALA A 408 25.92 -3.98 24.38
CA ALA A 408 27.10 -3.13 24.58
C ALA A 408 28.22 -3.89 25.31
N GLY A 409 27.88 -4.68 26.33
CA GLY A 409 28.84 -5.55 27.03
C GLY A 409 29.48 -6.60 26.12
N LYS A 410 28.71 -7.20 25.22
CA LYS A 410 29.19 -8.20 24.25
C LYS A 410 30.15 -7.62 23.22
N VAL A 411 30.00 -6.35 22.85
CA VAL A 411 30.82 -5.69 21.82
C VAL A 411 31.92 -4.79 22.39
N ALA A 412 32.05 -4.67 23.72
CA ALA A 412 32.95 -3.71 24.38
C ALA A 412 34.43 -3.83 23.96
N ASN A 413 34.87 -5.01 23.54
CA ASN A 413 36.25 -5.28 23.12
C ASN A 413 36.47 -5.17 21.60
N ASP A 414 35.43 -4.95 20.77
CA ASP A 414 35.62 -4.69 19.34
C ASP A 414 35.92 -3.19 19.15
N PRO A 415 37.11 -2.80 18.68
CA PRO A 415 37.48 -1.39 18.49
C PRO A 415 36.63 -0.69 17.41
N ARG A 416 35.81 -1.42 16.65
CA ARG A 416 34.86 -0.87 15.69
C ARG A 416 33.44 -0.77 16.25
N ALA A 417 33.20 -1.26 17.47
CA ALA A 417 31.89 -1.18 18.09
C ALA A 417 31.51 0.29 18.39
N PRO A 418 30.21 0.61 18.39
CA PRO A 418 29.74 1.90 18.89
C PRO A 418 30.15 2.11 20.36
N LYS A 419 30.33 3.37 20.75
CA LYS A 419 30.50 3.76 22.15
C LYS A 419 29.13 4.00 22.77
N PHE A 420 28.85 3.30 23.85
CA PHE A 420 27.59 3.40 24.57
C PHE A 420 27.77 4.21 25.85
N THR A 421 26.84 5.11 26.15
CA THR A 421 26.76 5.84 27.41
C THR A 421 25.33 5.74 27.91
N PHE A 422 25.14 5.04 29.03
CA PHE A 422 23.82 4.83 29.61
C PHE A 422 23.59 5.77 30.78
N ASN A 423 22.33 6.16 31.00
CA ASN A 423 21.93 7.05 32.09
C ASN A 423 22.74 8.35 32.09
N GLU A 424 22.97 8.91 30.89
CA GLU A 424 23.76 10.13 30.70
C GLU A 424 23.07 11.32 31.35
N SER A 425 21.74 11.38 31.24
CA SER A 425 20.90 12.37 31.91
C SER A 425 19.46 11.86 32.02
N LYS A 426 18.62 12.62 32.71
CA LYS A 426 17.17 12.39 32.77
C LYS A 426 16.45 13.65 32.26
N TYR A 427 15.42 13.46 31.44
CA TYR A 427 14.54 14.54 30.99
C TYR A 427 13.09 14.15 31.26
N LYS A 428 12.42 14.88 32.15
CA LYS A 428 11.12 14.46 32.73
C LYS A 428 11.25 13.05 33.32
N GLU A 429 10.39 12.11 32.90
CA GLU A 429 10.43 10.70 33.32
C GLU A 429 11.16 9.78 32.33
N VAL A 430 11.99 10.34 31.46
CA VAL A 430 12.73 9.60 30.43
C VAL A 430 14.22 9.62 30.74
N ASP A 431 14.83 8.45 30.86
CA ASP A 431 16.28 8.29 30.99
C ASP A 431 16.92 8.36 29.60
N LEU A 432 17.94 9.22 29.47
CA LEU A 432 18.61 9.49 28.21
C LEU A 432 19.95 8.73 28.13
N HIS A 433 20.16 8.08 27.00
CA HIS A 433 21.34 7.31 26.67
C HIS A 433 21.90 7.78 25.33
N SER A 434 23.18 7.52 25.09
CA SER A 434 23.88 7.84 23.85
C SER A 434 24.57 6.64 23.26
N ILE A 435 24.48 6.54 21.93
CA ILE A 435 25.26 5.63 21.11
C ILE A 435 26.05 6.50 20.12
N VAL A 436 27.37 6.41 20.17
CA VAL A 436 28.27 7.14 19.27
C VAL A 436 28.96 6.15 18.35
N ILE A 437 28.68 6.27 17.04
CA ILE A 437 29.27 5.43 16.00
C ILE A 437 30.38 6.22 15.32
N GLU A 438 31.60 5.68 15.32
CA GLU A 438 32.71 6.25 14.56
C GLU A 438 32.64 5.76 13.10
N ILE A 439 32.50 6.71 12.17
CA ILE A 439 32.35 6.41 10.75
C ILE A 439 33.74 6.38 10.13
N ASN A 440 34.23 5.20 9.72
CA ASN A 440 35.59 5.04 9.17
C ASN A 440 35.65 5.14 7.63
N ASP A 441 34.50 5.18 6.96
CA ASP A 441 34.43 5.29 5.50
C ASP A 441 34.30 6.76 5.06
N ASP A 442 35.25 7.24 4.26
CA ASP A 442 35.33 8.63 3.81
C ASP A 442 34.06 9.10 3.07
N LYS A 443 33.37 8.21 2.35
CA LYS A 443 32.13 8.58 1.64
C LYS A 443 30.96 8.73 2.61
N ALA A 444 30.85 7.82 3.57
CA ALA A 444 29.85 7.89 4.63
C ALA A 444 30.09 9.11 5.53
N GLN A 445 31.34 9.45 5.85
CA GLN A 445 31.68 10.64 6.63
C GLN A 445 31.19 11.94 5.98
N LYS A 446 31.18 12.03 4.64
CA LYS A 446 30.65 13.21 3.93
C LYS A 446 29.16 13.43 4.14
N THR A 447 28.41 12.37 4.49
CA THR A 447 26.96 12.43 4.68
C THR A 447 26.57 12.43 6.16
N LEU A 448 27.21 11.59 6.96
CA LEU A 448 26.87 11.35 8.37
C LEU A 448 27.80 12.06 9.36
N GLY A 449 28.87 12.68 8.86
CA GLY A 449 29.97 13.18 9.68
C GLY A 449 30.92 12.07 10.16
N PRO A 450 32.06 12.44 10.78
CA PRO A 450 33.02 11.47 11.32
C PRO A 450 32.47 10.69 12.52
N LYS A 451 31.47 11.25 13.20
CA LYS A 451 30.77 10.62 14.32
C LYS A 451 29.29 10.79 14.11
N PHE A 452 28.57 9.67 14.16
CA PHE A 452 27.11 9.66 14.13
C PHE A 452 26.59 9.39 15.55
N VAL A 453 25.83 10.33 16.09
CA VAL A 453 25.30 10.26 17.46
C VAL A 453 23.82 9.92 17.41
N ILE A 454 23.44 8.88 18.16
CA ILE A 454 22.06 8.47 18.38
C ILE A 454 21.77 8.68 19.87
N LYS A 455 20.74 9.45 20.19
CA LYS A 455 20.18 9.57 21.53
C LYS A 455 19.00 8.62 21.65
N LEU A 456 18.98 7.83 22.70
CA LEU A 456 17.87 6.95 23.07
C LEU A 456 17.25 7.46 24.36
N GLY A 457 15.92 7.46 24.43
CA GLY A 457 15.16 7.77 25.63
C GLY A 457 14.33 6.57 26.04
N THR A 458 14.41 6.13 27.29
CA THR A 458 13.57 5.06 27.83
C THR A 458 12.73 5.57 28.99
N SER A 459 11.42 5.29 28.96
CA SER A 459 10.52 5.46 30.12
C SER A 459 9.90 4.13 30.49
N ALA A 460 9.02 4.11 31.49
CA ALA A 460 8.29 2.89 31.86
C ALA A 460 7.49 2.29 30.69
N ASP A 461 6.97 3.12 29.77
CA ASP A 461 5.99 2.75 28.76
C ASP A 461 6.34 3.20 27.32
N ALA A 462 7.56 3.72 27.09
CA ALA A 462 7.94 4.20 25.77
C ALA A 462 9.45 4.12 25.53
N LEU A 463 9.78 3.93 24.25
CA LEU A 463 11.10 4.13 23.67
C LEU A 463 11.05 5.35 22.75
N TYR A 464 12.04 6.23 22.90
CA TYR A 464 12.28 7.36 22.02
C TYR A 464 13.68 7.23 21.40
N TYR A 465 13.85 7.72 20.19
CA TYR A 465 15.15 7.85 19.57
C TYR A 465 15.25 9.11 18.72
N ALA A 466 16.46 9.64 18.63
CA ALA A 466 16.80 10.73 17.72
C ALA A 466 18.27 10.60 17.28
N ALA A 467 18.56 10.96 16.04
CA ALA A 467 19.89 10.95 15.46
C ALA A 467 20.09 12.13 14.49
N GLY A 468 21.33 12.47 14.20
CA GLY A 468 21.71 13.56 13.30
C GLY A 468 22.14 14.83 14.04
N ASN A 469 21.75 16.00 13.53
CA ASN A 469 22.08 17.30 14.13
C ASN A 469 21.32 17.51 15.44
N ASP A 470 22.06 17.77 16.53
CA ASP A 470 21.52 17.97 17.89
C ASP A 470 20.44 16.94 18.28
N PRO A 471 20.81 15.65 18.39
CA PRO A 471 19.85 14.58 18.62
C PRO A 471 19.21 14.71 20.01
N GLU A 472 19.88 15.34 20.97
CA GLU A 472 19.32 15.51 22.32
C GLU A 472 18.20 16.54 22.35
N ALA A 473 18.39 17.72 21.75
CA ALA A 473 17.32 18.71 21.66
C ALA A 473 16.13 18.17 20.86
N THR A 474 16.41 17.42 19.79
CA THR A 474 15.37 16.76 18.97
C THR A 474 14.57 15.74 19.79
N LEU A 475 15.26 14.91 20.58
CA LEU A 475 14.62 13.94 21.47
C LEU A 475 13.76 14.62 22.54
N LYS A 476 14.26 15.69 23.16
CA LYS A 476 13.51 16.47 24.17
C LYS A 476 12.23 17.07 23.58
N LYS A 477 12.30 17.64 22.38
CA LYS A 477 11.10 18.14 21.67
C LYS A 477 10.09 17.04 21.39
N LEU A 478 10.55 15.84 21.00
CA LEU A 478 9.67 14.69 20.78
C LEU A 478 8.96 14.29 22.09
N ILE A 479 9.70 14.22 23.20
CA ILE A 479 9.15 13.96 24.55
C ILE A 479 8.17 15.06 24.97
N ASP A 480 8.43 16.32 24.64
CA ASP A 480 7.53 17.43 24.98
C ASP A 480 6.19 17.34 24.25
N SER A 481 6.21 16.90 23.00
CA SER A 481 5.00 16.72 22.18
C SER A 481 4.18 15.47 22.52
N SER A 482 4.66 14.59 23.41
CA SER A 482 4.05 13.27 23.62
C SER A 482 2.66 13.28 24.26
N SER A 483 2.22 14.44 24.77
CA SER A 483 0.88 14.64 25.34
C SER A 483 -0.02 15.50 24.44
N GLU A 484 0.48 15.93 23.27
CA GLU A 484 -0.17 16.93 22.43
C GLU A 484 -0.88 16.29 21.24
N ASP A 485 -1.86 15.45 21.55
CA ASP A 485 -2.66 14.78 20.53
C ASP A 485 -4.18 14.83 20.78
N ALA A 486 -4.75 16.02 20.62
CA ALA A 486 -6.19 16.23 20.79
C ALA A 486 -7.05 15.61 19.67
N ASP A 487 -6.48 15.41 18.47
CA ASP A 487 -7.22 14.93 17.30
C ASP A 487 -7.07 13.42 17.05
N GLY A 488 -6.32 12.70 17.89
CA GLY A 488 -5.98 11.27 17.76
C GLY A 488 -7.13 10.35 17.36
N ALA A 489 -8.35 10.59 17.86
CA ALA A 489 -9.51 9.74 17.56
C ALA A 489 -10.12 9.98 16.15
N LYS A 490 -9.91 11.16 15.55
CA LYS A 490 -10.33 11.48 14.18
C LYS A 490 -9.25 11.15 13.15
N ARG A 491 -8.13 10.72 13.70
CA ARG A 491 -6.87 10.58 13.07
C ARG A 491 -6.77 9.17 12.53
N PRO A 492 -5.58 8.87 12.03
CA PRO A 492 -5.48 7.91 11.00
C PRO A 492 -4.93 6.66 11.68
N LEU A 493 -5.45 5.44 11.42
CA LEU A 493 -4.90 4.19 11.96
C LEU A 493 -3.33 4.14 11.91
N GLY A 494 -2.74 4.82 10.94
CA GLY A 494 -1.36 5.37 10.81
C GLY A 494 -0.83 5.82 9.41
N GLN A 495 -0.07 6.86 9.21
CA GLN A 495 0.13 7.44 7.86
C GLN A 495 1.56 7.24 7.39
N MET A 496 1.76 7.05 6.08
CA MET A 496 3.09 7.03 5.48
C MET A 496 3.22 8.10 4.40
N TYR A 497 4.34 8.80 4.43
CA TYR A 497 4.68 9.88 3.50
C TYR A 497 6.11 9.71 3.00
N VAL A 498 6.32 9.98 1.71
CA VAL A 498 7.65 10.01 1.08
C VAL A 498 7.70 11.14 0.06
N SER A 499 8.70 12.02 0.15
CA SER A 499 8.99 13.06 -0.86
C SER A 499 10.21 12.66 -1.68
N VAL A 500 10.14 12.80 -3.00
CA VAL A 500 11.19 12.38 -3.94
C VAL A 500 12.41 13.29 -3.84
N LEU A 501 12.21 14.60 -3.73
CA LEU A 501 13.26 15.62 -3.83
C LEU A 501 14.40 15.42 -2.80
N PRO A 502 14.13 15.21 -1.49
CA PRO A 502 15.20 15.04 -0.51
C PRO A 502 16.04 13.80 -0.76
N PHE A 503 15.44 12.68 -1.19
CA PHE A 503 16.19 11.46 -1.55
C PHE A 503 17.02 11.67 -2.81
N ALA A 504 16.46 12.31 -3.85
CA ALA A 504 17.19 12.61 -5.07
C ALA A 504 18.41 13.50 -4.79
N LYS A 505 18.25 14.55 -3.97
CA LYS A 505 19.35 15.41 -3.50
C LYS A 505 20.40 14.62 -2.71
N ALA A 506 19.98 13.72 -1.82
CA ALA A 506 20.91 12.89 -1.05
C ALA A 506 21.77 11.99 -1.96
N VAL A 507 21.17 11.40 -3.00
CA VAL A 507 21.90 10.61 -4.01
C VAL A 507 22.83 11.49 -4.86
N GLY A 508 22.35 12.66 -5.29
CA GLY A 508 23.13 13.60 -6.11
C GLY A 508 24.38 14.14 -5.42
N LYS A 509 24.37 14.26 -4.08
CA LYS A 509 25.57 14.59 -3.29
C LYS A 509 26.67 13.52 -3.39
N GLN A 510 26.32 12.27 -3.67
CA GLN A 510 27.27 11.15 -3.71
C GLN A 510 27.69 10.76 -5.13
N VAL A 511 26.77 10.93 -6.08
CA VAL A 511 26.97 10.51 -7.48
C VAL A 511 26.58 11.66 -8.39
N SER A 512 27.55 12.15 -9.17
CA SER A 512 27.25 13.04 -10.30
C SER A 512 26.65 12.19 -11.42
N ASN A 513 25.35 12.39 -11.68
CA ASN A 513 24.61 11.65 -12.68
C ASN A 513 23.54 12.57 -13.29
N PRO A 514 23.58 12.83 -14.61
CA PRO A 514 22.59 13.67 -15.29
C PRO A 514 21.13 13.20 -15.12
N VAL A 515 20.90 11.90 -14.89
CA VAL A 515 19.56 11.36 -14.58
C VAL A 515 19.09 11.84 -13.21
N VAL A 516 19.98 11.83 -12.22
CA VAL A 516 19.67 12.30 -10.86
C VAL A 516 19.46 13.81 -10.86
N ASP A 517 20.27 14.56 -11.61
CA ASP A 517 20.13 16.01 -11.75
C ASP A 517 18.77 16.38 -12.37
N ALA A 518 18.34 15.66 -13.43
CA ALA A 518 17.04 15.87 -14.05
C ALA A 518 15.86 15.58 -13.11
N VAL A 519 15.97 14.53 -12.28
CA VAL A 519 14.98 14.21 -11.23
C VAL A 519 14.93 15.34 -10.19
N ILE A 520 16.08 15.83 -9.72
CA ILE A 520 16.16 16.93 -8.75
C ILE A 520 15.54 18.20 -9.32
N ASP A 521 15.88 18.58 -10.56
CA ASP A 521 15.35 19.77 -11.21
C ASP A 521 13.84 19.69 -11.39
N SER A 522 13.32 18.53 -11.81
CA SER A 522 11.88 18.32 -11.93
C SER A 522 11.18 18.40 -10.58
N ALA A 523 11.71 17.76 -9.54
CA ALA A 523 11.09 17.74 -8.22
C ALA A 523 11.19 19.09 -7.50
N ASN A 524 12.23 19.90 -7.75
CA ASN A 524 12.30 21.27 -7.21
C ASN A 524 11.22 22.20 -7.79
N ASN A 525 10.76 21.93 -9.02
CA ASN A 525 9.80 22.78 -9.74
C ASN A 525 8.35 22.30 -9.62
N SER A 526 8.05 21.35 -8.72
CA SER A 526 6.74 20.70 -8.65
C SER A 526 5.75 21.35 -7.67
N GLU A 527 6.04 22.54 -7.15
CA GLU A 527 5.23 23.19 -6.11
C GLU A 527 4.84 22.23 -4.99
N GLN A 528 5.82 21.44 -4.52
CA GLN A 528 5.64 20.49 -3.43
C GLN A 528 4.80 19.23 -3.79
N THR A 529 4.45 18.95 -5.04
CA THR A 529 3.71 17.73 -5.43
C THR A 529 4.61 16.51 -5.70
N ASP A 530 5.89 16.55 -5.34
CA ASP A 530 6.86 15.45 -5.49
C ASP A 530 6.71 14.34 -4.43
N ARG A 531 5.49 14.10 -3.95
CA ARG A 531 5.22 13.26 -2.78
C ARG A 531 4.28 12.09 -3.07
N VAL A 532 4.49 11.01 -2.33
CA VAL A 532 3.60 9.85 -2.23
C VAL A 532 3.10 9.76 -0.79
N LEU A 533 1.81 9.47 -0.65
CA LEU A 533 1.15 9.30 0.63
C LEU A 533 0.32 8.02 0.65
N ILE A 534 0.37 7.29 1.75
CA ILE A 534 -0.47 6.12 2.02
C ILE A 534 -1.29 6.35 3.29
N LEU A 535 -2.58 6.06 3.18
CA LEU A 535 -3.66 6.32 4.12
C LEU A 535 -4.59 5.09 4.23
N THR A 536 -5.30 4.89 5.35
CA THR A 536 -6.08 3.68 5.73
C THR A 536 -7.13 4.04 6.77
N ASN A 537 -8.21 4.59 6.28
CA ASN A 537 -9.25 5.07 7.16
C ASN A 537 -10.07 3.90 7.71
N MET A 538 -10.58 4.10 8.91
CA MET A 538 -11.76 3.36 9.33
C MET A 538 -12.96 3.87 8.54
N ILE A 539 -13.81 2.95 8.12
CA ILE A 539 -15.13 3.25 7.62
C ILE A 539 -16.15 2.35 8.33
N PRO A 540 -17.46 2.64 8.29
CA PRO A 540 -18.46 1.77 8.88
C PRO A 540 -18.32 0.32 8.38
N ARG A 541 -18.20 -0.63 9.31
CA ARG A 541 -17.97 -2.07 9.04
C ARG A 541 -16.76 -2.36 8.13
N GLY A 542 -15.76 -1.48 8.04
CA GLY A 542 -14.74 -1.63 7.02
C GLY A 542 -13.48 -0.79 7.21
N GLN A 543 -12.61 -0.89 6.20
CA GLN A 543 -11.38 -0.11 6.09
C GLN A 543 -11.18 0.36 4.64
N SER A 544 -10.58 1.53 4.45
CA SER A 544 -10.24 2.07 3.12
C SER A 544 -8.77 2.44 3.06
N ASN A 545 -7.98 1.77 2.24
CA ASN A 545 -6.58 2.12 1.96
C ASN A 545 -6.53 3.05 0.74
N ARG A 546 -5.90 4.23 0.87
CA ARG A 546 -5.72 5.22 -0.20
C ARG A 546 -4.24 5.49 -0.42
N ILE A 547 -3.78 5.36 -1.65
CA ILE A 547 -2.46 5.77 -2.11
C ILE A 547 -2.63 7.02 -2.96
N ILE A 548 -1.96 8.12 -2.61
CA ILE A 548 -1.96 9.38 -3.36
C ILE A 548 -0.56 9.60 -3.93
N VAL A 549 -0.49 9.91 -5.22
CA VAL A 549 0.76 10.26 -5.91
C VAL A 549 0.58 11.65 -6.50
N GLY A 550 1.41 12.60 -6.08
CA GLY A 550 1.42 13.94 -6.64
C GLY A 550 2.06 14.00 -8.03
N GLU A 551 1.67 15.00 -8.81
CA GLU A 551 2.14 15.24 -10.18
C GLU A 551 3.65 15.36 -10.27
N GLY A 552 4.28 16.01 -9.29
CA GLY A 552 5.73 16.15 -9.18
C GLY A 552 6.48 14.82 -9.18
N VAL A 553 5.88 13.74 -8.65
CA VAL A 553 6.45 12.39 -8.74
C VAL A 553 6.47 11.91 -10.19
N LEU A 554 5.37 12.10 -10.92
CA LEU A 554 5.26 11.70 -12.32
C LEU A 554 6.24 12.48 -13.21
N ARG A 555 6.33 13.81 -12.99
CA ARG A 555 7.31 14.68 -13.66
C ARG A 555 8.73 14.23 -13.39
N SER A 556 9.05 13.89 -12.15
CA SER A 556 10.37 13.40 -11.75
C SER A 556 10.74 12.10 -12.47
N VAL A 557 9.79 11.14 -12.56
CA VAL A 557 9.99 9.89 -13.32
C VAL A 557 10.20 10.19 -14.81
N GLY A 558 9.37 11.05 -15.40
CA GLY A 558 9.50 11.46 -16.80
C GLY A 558 10.85 12.10 -17.12
N ALA A 559 11.29 13.04 -16.27
CA ALA A 559 12.59 13.69 -16.39
C ALA A 559 13.75 12.69 -16.32
N GLY A 560 13.69 11.72 -15.39
CA GLY A 560 14.68 10.66 -15.28
C GLY A 560 14.75 9.76 -16.52
N ILE A 561 13.59 9.35 -17.08
CA ILE A 561 13.52 8.55 -18.30
C ILE A 561 14.13 9.29 -19.49
N GLU A 562 13.79 10.58 -19.67
CA GLU A 562 14.30 11.38 -20.77
C GLU A 562 15.82 11.63 -20.66
N ALA A 563 16.32 11.90 -19.45
CA ALA A 563 17.76 12.02 -19.21
C ALA A 563 18.50 10.71 -19.50
N ALA A 564 17.94 9.56 -19.11
CA ALA A 564 18.53 8.25 -19.37
C ALA A 564 18.58 7.93 -20.87
N LYS A 565 17.52 8.26 -21.64
CA LYS A 565 17.50 8.12 -23.09
C LYS A 565 18.60 8.94 -23.76
N ARG A 566 18.77 10.21 -23.37
CA ARG A 566 19.83 11.09 -23.90
C ARG A 566 21.22 10.55 -23.61
N GLN A 567 21.44 10.03 -22.40
CA GLN A 567 22.71 9.40 -22.03
C GLN A 567 22.98 8.11 -22.82
N GLY A 568 21.96 7.30 -23.07
CA GLY A 568 22.05 6.08 -23.86
C GLY A 568 22.32 6.36 -25.35
N ALA A 569 21.64 7.35 -25.93
CA ALA A 569 21.84 7.77 -27.32
C ALA A 569 23.25 8.33 -27.54
N GLY A 570 23.78 9.13 -26.60
CA GLY A 570 25.14 9.67 -26.67
C GLY A 570 26.27 8.62 -26.53
N ARG A 571 25.97 7.40 -26.08
CA ARG A 571 26.92 6.27 -26.07
C ARG A 571 26.94 5.46 -27.38
N ALA A 572 25.91 5.60 -28.22
CA ALA A 572 25.83 4.90 -29.50
C ALA A 572 26.51 5.65 -30.67
N GLU A 573 26.91 6.91 -30.45
CA GLU A 573 27.59 7.76 -31.45
C GLU A 573 29.13 7.80 -31.33
N PHE A 574 29.74 6.90 -30.54
CA PHE A 574 31.20 6.78 -30.41
C PHE A 574 31.73 5.42 -30.85
#